data_AF-A0AAD4QVY4-F1
#
_entry.id   AF-A0AAD4QVY4-F1
#
_cell.length_a   1.000
_cell.length_b   1.000
_cell.length_c   1.000
_cell.angle_alpha   90.00
_cell.angle_beta   90.00
_cell.angle_gamma   90.00
#
_symmetry.space_group_name_H-M   'P 1'
#
loop_
_entity.id
_entity.type
_entity.pdbx_description
1 polymer ?
#
loop_
_entity_poly.entity_id
_entity_poly.type
_entity_poly.pdbx_seq_one_letter_code
_entity_poly.pdbx_strand_id
1 'polypeptide(L)'
;MYVEHNCVDFGMPDQVVPGDGVVTGSGTINGRLVFVFSQDFTVFGGSLSERHAQKICKIMDMAMKVGAPVIGLNDSGGARIQEGVASLAGYAEVFQRNVLASGVVPQLSLIMGPCAGGAVYSPAMTDFIFMVKDSSYMFVTGPDVVKTVTNEIVTQEDLGGAVTHTTKSGVADVAFENDIEALLAARDFVDFLPASNREPVPERPCEDPWDRIEDSLDTLIPPSANQPYDMHELIRKTVDEGDFFEVQPTHAANIIIGFGRIEGRTVGIVANQPMVLAGVLDINSSKKAARFVRFCDAFDIPLVTLVDVPGFMPGVGQEHSGSSSMAPSCCSPMPRRRYPRSR
;
A
#
# COMPACT_ATOMS: atom_id res chain seq x y z
N MET A 1 18.25 20.65 -1.66
CA MET A 1 17.99 22.03 -1.16
C MET A 1 18.24 21.99 0.33
N TYR A 2 19.21 22.77 0.81
CA TYR A 2 19.34 23.01 2.25
C TYR A 2 18.22 23.96 2.64
N VAL A 3 17.35 23.51 3.55
CA VAL A 3 16.23 24.30 4.07
C VAL A 3 16.32 24.23 5.58
N GLU A 4 16.09 25.35 6.23
CA GLU A 4 16.02 25.51 7.68
C GLU A 4 14.61 25.99 8.01
N HIS A 5 14.08 25.62 9.17
CA HIS A 5 12.77 26.14 9.59
C HIS A 5 12.85 27.67 9.79
N ASN A 6 11.71 28.33 9.59
CA ASN A 6 11.53 29.77 9.77
C ASN A 6 10.73 30.10 11.04
N CYS A 7 10.50 29.12 11.93
CA CYS A 7 9.81 29.33 13.20
C CYS A 7 10.62 30.26 14.13
N VAL A 8 9.96 31.30 14.64
CA VAL A 8 10.53 32.25 15.62
C VAL A 8 10.00 32.04 17.04
N ASP A 9 9.06 31.11 17.21
CA ASP A 9 8.38 30.85 18.47
C ASP A 9 9.10 29.78 19.31
N PHE A 10 8.78 29.72 20.59
CA PHE A 10 9.20 28.64 21.52
C PHE A 10 10.71 28.33 21.57
N GLY A 11 11.58 29.30 21.26
CA GLY A 11 13.04 29.10 21.27
C GLY A 11 13.58 28.34 20.05
N MET A 12 12.74 28.10 19.03
CA MET A 12 13.16 27.46 17.78
C MET A 12 14.32 28.18 17.08
N PRO A 13 14.47 29.52 17.12
CA PRO A 13 15.63 30.20 16.52
C PRO A 13 17.00 29.71 17.01
N ASP A 14 17.08 29.17 18.22
CA ASP A 14 18.34 28.68 18.81
C ASP A 14 18.68 27.24 18.41
N GLN A 15 17.73 26.53 17.77
CA GLN A 15 17.85 25.13 17.38
C GLN A 15 17.59 24.96 15.89
N VAL A 16 18.54 25.37 15.06
CA VAL A 16 18.41 25.25 13.60
C VAL A 16 19.21 24.05 13.10
N VAL A 17 18.52 23.06 12.54
CA VAL A 17 19.15 21.87 11.95
C VAL A 17 18.99 21.90 10.42
N PRO A 18 20.09 21.88 9.65
CA PRO A 18 20.02 21.88 8.19
C PRO A 18 19.23 20.69 7.66
N GLY A 19 18.30 20.95 6.74
CA GLY A 19 17.47 19.92 6.12
C GLY A 19 16.11 19.73 6.78
N ASP A 20 15.93 20.21 8.01
CA ASP A 20 14.66 20.29 8.73
C ASP A 20 13.93 18.94 8.93
N GLY A 21 14.71 17.88 9.16
CA GLY A 21 14.20 16.56 9.55
C GLY A 21 13.62 15.70 8.42
N VAL A 22 13.95 16.02 7.16
CA VAL A 22 13.65 15.15 6.02
C VAL A 22 14.76 15.17 4.99
N VAL A 23 15.14 14.00 4.48
CA VAL A 23 16.01 13.85 3.31
C VAL A 23 15.11 13.66 2.10
N THR A 24 15.35 14.43 1.03
CA THR A 24 14.52 14.37 -0.19
C THR A 24 15.41 14.35 -1.42
N GLY A 25 15.09 13.51 -2.40
CA GLY A 25 15.87 13.43 -3.62
C GLY A 25 15.23 12.56 -4.68
N SER A 26 16.04 12.22 -5.68
CA SER A 26 15.72 11.28 -6.73
C SER A 26 16.89 10.34 -6.94
N GLY A 27 16.61 9.12 -7.36
CA GLY A 27 17.61 8.11 -7.67
C GLY A 27 17.06 7.11 -8.68
N THR A 28 17.72 5.97 -8.81
CA THR A 28 17.25 4.89 -9.70
C THR A 28 17.11 3.59 -8.93
N ILE A 29 15.98 2.91 -9.11
CA ILE A 29 15.80 1.50 -8.73
C ILE A 29 15.86 0.71 -10.03
N ASN A 30 16.85 -0.18 -10.15
CA ASN A 30 17.06 -1.04 -11.33
C ASN A 30 17.10 -0.23 -12.65
N GLY A 31 17.75 0.94 -12.60
CA GLY A 31 17.89 1.87 -13.73
C GLY A 31 16.70 2.80 -13.97
N ARG A 32 15.57 2.61 -13.27
CA ARG A 32 14.35 3.41 -13.43
C ARG A 32 14.31 4.55 -12.41
N LEU A 33 14.03 5.76 -12.88
CA LEU A 33 13.97 6.96 -12.05
C LEU A 33 12.85 6.85 -11.00
N VAL A 34 13.18 7.17 -9.75
CA VAL A 34 12.22 7.29 -8.64
C VAL A 34 12.52 8.55 -7.81
N PHE A 35 11.49 9.12 -7.20
CA PHE A 35 11.61 10.17 -6.20
C PHE A 35 11.40 9.59 -4.81
N VAL A 36 12.17 10.08 -3.85
CA VAL A 36 12.13 9.56 -2.49
C VAL A 36 12.22 10.68 -1.46
N PHE A 37 11.44 10.56 -0.39
CA PHE A 37 11.68 11.27 0.86
C PHE A 37 11.86 10.28 2.00
N SER A 38 12.74 10.62 2.94
CA SER A 38 12.98 9.88 4.17
C SER A 38 12.95 10.83 5.33
N GLN A 39 12.01 10.63 6.25
CA GLN A 39 11.94 11.44 7.46
C GLN A 39 13.04 11.00 8.43
N ASP A 40 13.65 11.96 9.11
CA ASP A 40 14.72 11.72 10.08
C ASP A 40 14.19 11.96 11.49
N PHE A 41 13.92 10.87 12.21
CA PHE A 41 13.39 10.92 13.56
C PHE A 41 14.33 11.61 14.55
N THR A 42 15.64 11.63 14.30
CA THR A 42 16.61 12.24 15.20
C THR A 42 16.49 13.77 15.24
N VAL A 43 15.86 14.37 14.23
CA VAL A 43 15.67 15.81 14.10
C VAL A 43 14.23 16.17 14.48
N PHE A 44 14.06 16.70 15.70
CA PHE A 44 12.74 17.07 16.26
C PHE A 44 11.70 15.94 16.22
N GLY A 45 12.12 14.68 16.38
CA GLY A 45 11.21 13.53 16.32
C GLY A 45 10.62 13.30 14.92
N GLY A 46 11.30 13.77 13.86
CA GLY A 46 10.80 13.74 12.48
C GLY A 46 9.55 14.61 12.28
N SER A 47 9.26 15.54 13.20
CA SER A 47 8.04 16.34 13.16
C SER A 47 7.98 17.25 11.93
N LEU A 48 6.82 17.28 11.29
CA LEU A 48 6.59 18.01 10.06
C LEU A 48 6.39 19.51 10.35
N SER A 49 7.26 20.33 9.79
CA SER A 49 7.18 21.79 9.70
C SER A 49 6.68 22.26 8.34
N GLU A 50 6.47 23.57 8.20
CA GLU A 50 6.21 24.22 6.90
C GLU A 50 7.31 23.87 5.87
N ARG A 51 8.57 23.96 6.30
CA ARG A 51 9.74 23.79 5.43
C ARG A 51 10.06 22.33 5.10
N HIS A 52 9.85 21.43 6.06
CA HIS A 52 9.86 19.99 5.85
C HIS A 52 8.81 19.62 4.79
N ALA A 53 7.58 20.10 4.93
CA ALA A 53 6.51 19.85 3.96
C ALA A 53 6.86 20.38 2.56
N GLN A 54 7.40 21.60 2.45
CA GLN A 54 7.83 22.18 1.17
C GLN A 54 8.86 21.30 0.44
N LYS A 55 9.78 20.64 1.17
CA LYS A 55 10.74 19.72 0.56
C LYS A 55 10.06 18.48 -0.02
N ILE A 56 9.11 17.90 0.71
CA ILE A 56 8.31 16.76 0.24
C ILE A 56 7.48 17.17 -0.97
N CYS A 57 6.75 18.28 -0.87
CA CYS A 57 5.94 18.83 -1.96
C CYS A 57 6.76 19.03 -3.24
N LYS A 58 8.00 19.52 -3.12
CA LYS A 58 8.89 19.73 -4.27
C LYS A 58 9.18 18.44 -5.03
N ILE A 59 9.52 17.35 -4.36
CA ILE A 59 9.82 16.09 -5.05
C ILE A 59 8.55 15.46 -5.62
N MET A 60 7.40 15.59 -4.97
CA MET A 60 6.12 15.13 -5.51
C MET A 60 5.76 15.90 -6.78
N ASP A 61 5.95 17.22 -6.78
CA ASP A 61 5.74 18.06 -7.97
C ASP A 61 6.69 17.68 -9.11
N MET A 62 7.94 17.34 -8.79
CA MET A 62 8.90 16.87 -9.80
C MET A 62 8.53 15.48 -10.34
N ALA A 63 8.15 14.55 -9.47
CA ALA A 63 7.73 13.20 -9.83
C ALA A 63 6.52 13.22 -10.77
N MET A 64 5.50 14.02 -10.46
CA MET A 64 4.33 14.20 -11.34
C MET A 64 4.69 14.83 -12.68
N LYS A 65 5.66 15.77 -12.71
CA LYS A 65 6.10 16.42 -13.97
C LYS A 65 6.82 15.46 -14.91
N VAL A 66 7.63 14.55 -14.38
CA VAL A 66 8.43 13.61 -15.20
C VAL A 66 7.78 12.25 -15.35
N GLY A 67 6.71 11.95 -14.60
CA GLY A 67 6.04 10.66 -14.63
C GLY A 67 6.85 9.55 -13.97
N ALA A 68 7.33 9.78 -12.74
CA ALA A 68 8.11 8.80 -11.98
C ALA A 68 7.45 8.47 -10.62
N PRO A 69 7.63 7.24 -10.09
CA PRO A 69 7.10 6.86 -8.79
C PRO A 69 7.64 7.70 -7.64
N VAL A 70 6.85 7.83 -6.57
CA VAL A 70 7.23 8.49 -5.31
C VAL A 70 7.23 7.47 -4.17
N ILE A 71 8.34 7.40 -3.44
CA ILE A 71 8.51 6.54 -2.26
C ILE A 71 8.66 7.42 -1.02
N GLY A 72 7.80 7.22 -0.03
CA GLY A 72 7.88 7.85 1.28
C GLY A 72 8.39 6.88 2.33
N LEU A 73 9.50 7.21 2.99
CA LEU A 73 9.96 6.52 4.20
C LEU A 73 9.53 7.36 5.39
N ASN A 74 8.45 6.93 6.04
CA ASN A 74 7.74 7.66 7.06
C ASN A 74 8.19 7.21 8.46
N ASP A 75 8.74 8.18 9.19
CA ASP A 75 9.24 8.04 10.55
C ASP A 75 9.11 9.42 11.23
N SER A 76 7.91 9.72 11.73
CA SER A 76 7.50 11.04 12.22
C SER A 76 6.54 10.98 13.40
N GLY A 77 6.90 11.67 14.47
CA GLY A 77 6.03 11.90 15.63
C GLY A 77 4.80 12.78 15.35
N GLY A 78 4.62 13.29 14.13
CA GLY A 78 3.44 14.06 13.72
C GLY A 78 3.72 15.54 13.45
N ALA A 79 2.78 16.40 13.83
CA ALA A 79 2.87 17.84 13.57
C ALA A 79 3.88 18.52 14.51
N ARG A 80 4.70 19.44 13.99
CA ARG A 80 5.55 20.27 14.83
C ARG A 80 4.71 21.32 15.55
N ILE A 81 4.38 21.04 16.82
CA ILE A 81 3.47 21.86 17.64
C ILE A 81 3.95 23.31 17.73
N GLN A 82 5.25 23.54 17.78
CA GLN A 82 5.88 24.86 17.88
C GLN A 82 5.54 25.76 16.68
N GLU A 83 5.28 25.18 15.50
CA GLU A 83 4.89 25.92 14.29
C GLU A 83 3.37 26.07 14.13
N GLY A 84 2.58 25.44 15.00
CA GLY A 84 1.12 25.56 15.03
C GLY A 84 0.47 25.32 13.67
N VAL A 85 -0.30 26.32 13.21
CA VAL A 85 -1.09 26.22 11.97
C VAL A 85 -0.23 26.07 10.71
N ALA A 86 1.03 26.53 10.72
CA ALA A 86 1.91 26.39 9.57
C ALA A 86 2.27 24.92 9.30
N SER A 87 2.44 24.12 10.36
CA SER A 87 2.62 22.67 10.25
C SER A 87 1.38 21.99 9.65
N LEU A 88 0.18 22.39 10.08
CA LEU A 88 -1.08 21.86 9.53
C LEU A 88 -1.28 22.24 8.06
N ALA A 89 -0.92 23.47 7.68
CA ALA A 89 -0.92 23.90 6.28
C ALA A 89 0.08 23.07 5.44
N GLY A 90 1.25 22.75 6.01
CA GLY A 90 2.22 21.84 5.41
C GLY A 90 1.63 20.45 5.12
N TYR A 91 0.88 19.88 6.07
CA TYR A 91 0.16 18.62 5.84
C TYR A 91 -0.84 18.73 4.70
N ALA A 92 -1.66 19.80 4.67
CA ALA A 92 -2.66 19.99 3.63
C ALA A 92 -2.04 20.05 2.22
N GLU A 93 -0.89 20.71 2.07
CA GLU A 93 -0.15 20.79 0.80
C GLU A 93 0.38 19.42 0.33
N VAL A 94 0.82 18.57 1.26
CA VAL A 94 1.24 17.19 0.97
C VAL A 94 0.02 16.34 0.59
N PHE A 95 -1.09 16.41 1.34
CA PHE A 95 -2.30 15.64 1.04
C PHE A 95 -2.87 16.01 -0.33
N GLN A 96 -2.92 17.30 -0.65
CA GLN A 96 -3.37 17.78 -1.95
C GLN A 96 -2.56 17.15 -3.09
N ARG A 97 -1.24 17.02 -2.92
CA ARG A 97 -0.37 16.37 -3.92
C ARG A 97 -0.57 14.86 -4.00
N ASN A 98 -0.82 14.19 -2.88
CA ASN A 98 -1.16 12.76 -2.90
C ASN A 98 -2.42 12.50 -3.73
N VAL A 99 -3.44 13.34 -3.54
CA VAL A 99 -4.70 13.26 -4.30
C VAL A 99 -4.47 13.54 -5.78
N LEU A 100 -3.66 14.56 -6.12
CA LEU A 100 -3.35 14.89 -7.52
C LEU A 100 -2.49 13.82 -8.21
N ALA A 101 -1.63 13.13 -7.46
CA ALA A 101 -0.77 12.06 -7.96
C ALA A 101 -1.47 10.69 -8.03
N SER A 102 -2.60 10.51 -7.33
CA SER A 102 -3.35 9.24 -7.26
C SER A 102 -3.81 8.79 -8.65
N GLY A 103 -3.38 7.60 -9.06
CA GLY A 103 -3.62 7.06 -10.41
C GLY A 103 -2.87 7.77 -11.53
N VAL A 104 -1.85 8.59 -11.21
CA VAL A 104 -0.97 9.26 -12.19
C VAL A 104 0.45 8.70 -12.10
N VAL A 105 1.03 8.72 -10.91
CA VAL A 105 2.32 8.10 -10.60
C VAL A 105 2.14 7.16 -9.41
N PRO A 106 2.80 5.99 -9.37
CA PRO A 106 2.68 5.11 -8.21
C PRO A 106 3.26 5.76 -6.95
N GLN A 107 2.52 5.65 -5.85
CA GLN A 107 2.90 6.18 -4.55
C GLN A 107 3.01 5.03 -3.55
N LEU A 108 4.23 4.81 -3.04
CA LEU A 108 4.52 3.78 -2.04
C LEU A 108 4.93 4.44 -0.73
N SER A 109 4.28 4.05 0.37
CA SER A 109 4.65 4.48 1.72
C SER A 109 5.23 3.32 2.51
N LEU A 110 6.42 3.49 3.07
CA LEU A 110 7.02 2.59 4.04
C LEU A 110 6.97 3.27 5.41
N ILE A 111 6.28 2.65 6.36
CA ILE A 111 6.24 3.09 7.75
C ILE A 111 7.34 2.33 8.48
N MET A 112 8.40 3.04 8.85
CA MET A 112 9.61 2.48 9.45
C MET A 112 9.84 3.00 10.87
N GLY A 113 8.84 3.67 11.43
CA GLY A 113 8.88 4.24 12.77
C GLY A 113 7.50 4.72 13.22
N PRO A 114 7.45 5.62 14.22
CA PRO A 114 6.22 6.26 14.63
C PRO A 114 5.58 7.05 13.49
N CYS A 115 4.26 6.97 13.36
CA CYS A 115 3.50 7.83 12.47
C CYS A 115 2.17 8.19 13.14
N ALA A 116 2.10 9.38 13.73
CA ALA A 116 0.98 9.77 14.59
C ALA A 116 0.25 11.03 14.10
N GLY A 117 -1.04 11.11 14.41
CA GLY A 117 -1.84 12.32 14.15
C GLY A 117 -2.06 12.56 12.67
N GLY A 118 -1.74 13.77 12.20
CA GLY A 118 -1.90 14.13 10.79
C GLY A 118 -1.03 13.32 9.83
N ALA A 119 0.10 12.78 10.30
CA ALA A 119 1.05 12.06 9.45
C ALA A 119 0.45 10.82 8.77
N VAL A 120 -0.53 10.17 9.42
CA VAL A 120 -1.14 8.92 8.91
C VAL A 120 -1.99 9.13 7.66
N TYR A 121 -2.49 10.34 7.43
CA TYR A 121 -3.38 10.61 6.30
C TYR A 121 -2.66 10.62 4.96
N SER A 122 -1.37 10.96 4.91
CA SER A 122 -0.61 10.90 3.66
C SER A 122 -0.44 9.45 3.20
N PRO A 123 0.09 8.51 4.00
CA PRO A 123 0.13 7.10 3.64
C PRO A 123 -1.23 6.52 3.27
N ALA A 124 -2.28 6.89 4.00
CA ALA A 124 -3.64 6.43 3.72
C ALA A 124 -4.16 6.83 2.32
N MET A 125 -3.61 7.87 1.71
CA MET A 125 -3.93 8.32 0.34
C MET A 125 -2.99 7.75 -0.73
N THR A 126 -1.85 7.16 -0.33
CA THR A 126 -0.93 6.50 -1.27
C THR A 126 -1.47 5.14 -1.71
N ASP A 127 -0.88 4.54 -2.74
CA ASP A 127 -1.41 3.32 -3.34
C ASP A 127 -1.17 2.11 -2.44
N PHE A 128 0.03 1.99 -1.89
CA PHE A 128 0.44 0.90 -0.99
C PHE A 128 1.17 1.39 0.25
N ILE A 129 0.96 0.68 1.36
CA ILE A 129 1.56 0.95 2.67
C ILE A 129 2.23 -0.31 3.18
N PHE A 130 3.56 -0.26 3.30
CA PHE A 130 4.35 -1.30 3.95
C PHE A 130 4.74 -0.86 5.35
N MET A 131 4.74 -1.78 6.30
CA MET A 131 5.09 -1.51 7.68
C MET A 131 6.19 -2.46 8.15
N VAL A 132 7.01 -2.02 9.10
CA VAL A 132 8.00 -2.89 9.77
C VAL A 132 7.44 -3.33 11.13
N LYS A 133 7.49 -4.63 11.41
CA LYS A 133 7.00 -5.21 12.67
C LYS A 133 7.80 -4.66 13.85
N ASP A 134 7.12 -4.53 14.99
CA ASP A 134 7.64 -4.13 16.31
C ASP A 134 8.33 -2.75 16.40
N SER A 135 8.62 -2.10 15.28
CA SER A 135 9.34 -0.83 15.19
C SER A 135 8.50 0.30 14.59
N SER A 136 7.40 -0.02 13.90
CA SER A 136 6.52 0.96 13.26
C SER A 136 5.08 0.90 13.76
N TYR A 137 4.42 2.05 13.81
CA TYR A 137 3.00 2.12 14.18
C TYR A 137 2.32 3.35 13.57
N MET A 138 1.01 3.23 13.31
CA MET A 138 0.16 4.31 12.81
C MET A 138 -1.10 4.50 13.65
N PHE A 139 -1.40 5.72 14.06
CA PHE A 139 -2.71 6.04 14.62
C PHE A 139 -3.02 7.54 14.52
N VAL A 140 -4.32 7.86 14.40
CA VAL A 140 -4.78 9.25 14.41
C VAL A 140 -4.66 9.84 15.82
N THR A 141 -5.02 9.06 16.84
CA THR A 141 -5.06 9.50 18.24
C THR A 141 -4.26 8.51 19.08
N GLY A 142 -3.31 9.03 19.86
CA GLY A 142 -2.44 8.19 20.69
C GLY A 142 -3.15 7.50 21.86
N PRO A 143 -2.55 6.43 22.41
CA PRO A 143 -3.17 5.60 23.44
C PRO A 143 -3.45 6.35 24.75
N ASP A 144 -2.65 7.37 25.09
CA ASP A 144 -2.90 8.20 26.28
C ASP A 144 -4.22 8.99 26.16
N VAL A 145 -4.51 9.50 24.96
CA VAL A 145 -5.77 10.22 24.69
C VAL A 145 -6.94 9.24 24.64
N VAL A 146 -6.76 8.06 24.06
CA VAL A 146 -7.78 6.99 24.10
C VAL A 146 -8.12 6.63 25.56
N LYS A 147 -7.11 6.38 26.39
CA LYS A 147 -7.31 6.06 27.81
C LYS A 147 -8.06 7.14 28.58
N THR A 148 -7.76 8.41 28.33
CA THR A 148 -8.43 9.52 29.04
C THR A 148 -9.87 9.73 28.59
N VAL A 149 -10.21 9.45 27.32
CA VAL A 149 -11.55 9.70 26.77
C VAL A 149 -12.46 8.47 26.91
N THR A 150 -11.96 7.27 26.59
CA THR A 150 -12.76 6.03 26.55
C THR A 150 -12.55 5.13 27.76
N ASN A 151 -11.54 5.42 28.60
CA ASN A 151 -11.07 4.53 29.68
C ASN A 151 -10.51 3.17 29.18
N GLU A 152 -10.24 3.05 27.89
CA GLU A 152 -9.62 1.84 27.32
C GLU A 152 -8.10 1.91 27.46
N ILE A 153 -7.50 0.85 28.01
CA ILE A 153 -6.05 0.72 28.14
C ILE A 153 -5.58 -0.17 26.99
N VAL A 154 -4.96 0.44 25.99
CA VAL A 154 -4.40 -0.24 24.83
C VAL A 154 -2.94 0.15 24.66
N THR A 155 -2.11 -0.79 24.22
CA THR A 155 -0.71 -0.51 23.90
C THR A 155 -0.59 0.16 22.54
N GLN A 156 0.57 0.76 22.23
CA GLN A 156 0.81 1.34 20.89
C GLN A 156 0.74 0.27 19.79
N GLU A 157 1.29 -0.92 20.04
CA GLU A 157 1.28 -2.05 19.11
C GLU A 157 -0.15 -2.60 18.88
N ASP A 158 -0.93 -2.74 19.96
CA ASP A 158 -2.33 -3.19 19.86
C ASP A 158 -3.23 -2.17 19.14
N LEU A 159 -2.92 -0.88 19.29
CA LEU A 159 -3.70 0.21 18.71
C LEU A 159 -3.41 0.38 17.22
N GLY A 160 -2.12 0.37 16.84
CA GLY A 160 -1.67 0.81 15.53
C GLY A 160 -0.40 0.13 15.02
N GLY A 161 0.00 -0.99 15.62
CA GLY A 161 1.15 -1.76 15.17
C GLY A 161 0.95 -2.39 13.79
N ALA A 162 2.06 -2.84 13.20
CA ALA A 162 2.06 -3.44 11.86
C ALA A 162 1.12 -4.66 11.77
N VAL A 163 1.08 -5.50 12.80
CA VAL A 163 0.19 -6.68 12.84
C VAL A 163 -1.28 -6.25 12.89
N THR A 164 -1.62 -5.24 13.69
CA THR A 164 -2.99 -4.72 13.79
C THR A 164 -3.45 -4.15 12.44
N HIS A 165 -2.56 -3.45 11.72
CA HIS A 165 -2.91 -2.87 10.43
C HIS A 165 -3.00 -3.87 9.29
N THR A 166 -2.20 -4.93 9.31
CA THR A 166 -2.19 -5.98 8.27
C THR A 166 -3.18 -7.11 8.51
N THR A 167 -3.78 -7.23 9.70
CA THR A 167 -4.76 -8.29 10.00
C THR A 167 -6.17 -7.73 10.20
N LYS A 168 -6.32 -6.75 11.10
CA LYS A 168 -7.63 -6.26 11.54
C LYS A 168 -8.16 -5.12 10.67
N SER A 169 -7.39 -4.03 10.54
CA SER A 169 -7.91 -2.81 9.88
C SER A 169 -7.78 -2.82 8.36
N GLY A 170 -6.84 -3.58 7.79
CA GLY A 170 -6.59 -3.61 6.34
C GLY A 170 -5.99 -2.31 5.79
N VAL A 171 -5.40 -1.48 6.66
CA VAL A 171 -4.76 -0.22 6.26
C VAL A 171 -3.38 -0.49 5.64
N ALA A 172 -2.62 -1.42 6.22
CA ALA A 172 -1.31 -1.81 5.72
C ALA A 172 -1.41 -3.01 4.79
N ASP A 173 -0.62 -2.99 3.73
CA ASP A 173 -0.61 -4.01 2.69
C ASP A 173 0.31 -5.18 3.03
N VAL A 174 1.50 -4.91 3.57
CA VAL A 174 2.48 -5.94 3.96
C VAL A 174 3.22 -5.48 5.22
N ALA A 175 3.51 -6.44 6.11
CA ALA A 175 4.34 -6.23 7.29
C ALA A 175 5.62 -7.07 7.18
N PHE A 176 6.77 -6.41 7.23
CA PHE A 176 8.10 -7.03 7.14
C PHE A 176 8.76 -7.16 8.51
N GLU A 177 9.68 -8.10 8.67
CA GLU A 177 10.34 -8.33 9.98
C GLU A 177 11.31 -7.21 10.35
N ASN A 178 11.92 -6.56 9.36
CA ASN A 178 12.92 -5.51 9.57
C ASN A 178 13.02 -4.54 8.38
N ASP A 179 13.70 -3.43 8.62
CA ASP A 179 13.94 -2.36 7.66
C ASP A 179 14.60 -2.83 6.36
N ILE A 180 15.56 -3.75 6.47
CA ILE A 180 16.32 -4.23 5.30
C ILE A 180 15.38 -5.02 4.39
N GLU A 181 14.58 -5.93 4.94
CA GLU A 181 13.57 -6.66 4.20
C GLU A 181 12.53 -5.73 3.56
N ALA A 182 12.03 -4.74 4.30
CA ALA A 182 11.07 -3.78 3.77
C ALA A 182 11.63 -2.99 2.57
N LEU A 183 12.90 -2.55 2.66
CA LEU A 183 13.56 -1.82 1.58
C LEU A 183 13.87 -2.71 0.37
N LEU A 184 14.26 -3.97 0.58
CA LEU A 184 14.48 -4.93 -0.50
C LEU A 184 13.15 -5.26 -1.21
N ALA A 185 12.11 -5.59 -0.44
CA ALA A 185 10.79 -5.88 -0.98
C ALA A 185 10.18 -4.67 -1.71
N ALA A 186 10.41 -3.44 -1.23
CA ALA A 186 9.99 -2.24 -1.94
C ALA A 186 10.67 -2.08 -3.30
N ARG A 187 11.94 -2.50 -3.44
CA ARG A 187 12.63 -2.50 -4.74
C ARG A 187 12.04 -3.55 -5.68
N ASP A 188 11.82 -4.76 -5.19
CA ASP A 188 11.21 -5.84 -5.97
C ASP A 188 9.78 -5.47 -6.39
N PHE A 189 9.04 -4.81 -5.51
CA PHE A 189 7.69 -4.33 -5.77
C PHE A 189 7.65 -3.27 -6.87
N VAL A 190 8.56 -2.28 -6.82
CA VAL A 190 8.66 -1.22 -7.85
C VAL A 190 8.93 -1.80 -9.24
N ASP A 191 9.63 -2.94 -9.33
CA ASP A 191 9.88 -3.63 -10.60
C ASP A 191 8.63 -4.22 -11.25
N PHE A 192 7.55 -4.45 -10.51
CA PHE A 192 6.26 -4.84 -11.11
C PHE A 192 5.50 -3.64 -11.67
N LEU A 193 5.67 -2.46 -11.06
CA LEU A 193 4.85 -1.29 -11.37
C LEU A 193 5.37 -0.54 -12.62
N PRO A 194 4.48 0.05 -13.45
CA PRO A 194 4.88 1.02 -14.46
C PRO A 194 5.38 2.32 -13.80
N ALA A 195 6.09 3.18 -14.55
CA ALA A 195 6.61 4.43 -13.98
C ALA A 195 5.50 5.49 -13.76
N SER A 196 4.47 5.46 -14.61
CA SER A 196 3.29 6.33 -14.55
C SER A 196 2.13 5.68 -15.30
N ASN A 197 0.94 6.27 -15.23
CA ASN A 197 -0.25 5.84 -15.98
C ASN A 197 -0.18 6.05 -17.50
N ARG A 198 0.97 6.49 -18.04
CA ARG A 198 1.21 6.65 -19.48
C ARG A 198 2.23 5.66 -20.02
N GLU A 199 2.99 5.05 -19.14
CA GLU A 199 4.04 4.10 -19.50
C GLU A 199 3.45 2.69 -19.43
N PRO A 200 3.80 1.79 -20.36
CA PRO A 200 3.38 0.41 -20.29
C PRO A 200 3.97 -0.29 -19.07
N VAL A 201 3.40 -1.44 -18.73
CA VAL A 201 3.99 -2.32 -17.72
C VAL A 201 5.43 -2.69 -18.09
N PRO A 202 6.33 -2.80 -17.10
CA PRO A 202 7.71 -3.20 -17.36
C PRO A 202 7.76 -4.62 -17.92
N GLU A 203 8.62 -4.81 -18.94
CA GLU A 203 8.89 -6.10 -19.56
C GLU A 203 10.29 -6.58 -19.13
N ARG A 204 10.37 -7.83 -18.67
CA ARG A 204 11.63 -8.50 -18.31
C ARG A 204 11.85 -9.70 -19.22
N PRO A 205 13.11 -10.00 -19.62
CA PRO A 205 13.42 -11.29 -20.25
C PRO A 205 12.99 -12.44 -19.33
N CYS A 206 12.18 -13.34 -19.86
CA CYS A 206 11.68 -14.53 -19.17
C CYS A 206 12.20 -15.77 -19.89
N GLU A 207 12.71 -16.73 -19.14
CA GLU A 207 13.12 -18.05 -19.66
C GLU A 207 12.03 -19.10 -19.49
N ASP A 208 10.93 -18.78 -18.79
CA ASP A 208 9.78 -19.67 -18.60
C ASP A 208 9.04 -19.86 -19.94
N PRO A 209 8.83 -21.09 -20.43
CA PRO A 209 8.10 -21.34 -21.66
C PRO A 209 6.63 -20.92 -21.54
N TRP A 210 6.17 -20.11 -22.51
CA TRP A 210 4.76 -19.69 -22.61
C TRP A 210 3.79 -20.86 -22.79
N ASP A 211 4.27 -22.01 -23.30
CA ASP A 211 3.53 -23.24 -23.55
C ASP A 211 3.76 -24.32 -22.48
N ARG A 212 4.26 -23.95 -21.30
CA ARG A 212 4.43 -24.86 -20.15
C ARG A 212 3.12 -25.57 -19.82
N ILE A 213 3.17 -26.90 -19.81
CA ILE A 213 2.06 -27.76 -19.38
C ILE A 213 2.29 -28.17 -17.93
N GLU A 214 1.29 -27.91 -17.08
CA GLU A 214 1.28 -28.26 -15.66
C GLU A 214 0.27 -29.36 -15.38
N ASP A 215 0.63 -30.61 -15.68
CA ASP A 215 -0.24 -31.80 -15.51
C ASP A 215 -0.79 -31.95 -14.08
N SER A 216 -0.08 -31.39 -13.10
CA SER A 216 -0.51 -31.39 -11.70
C SER A 216 -1.82 -30.65 -11.45
N LEU A 217 -2.15 -29.65 -12.29
CA LEU A 217 -3.38 -28.86 -12.17
C LEU A 217 -4.65 -29.67 -12.50
N ASP A 218 -4.54 -30.73 -13.31
CA ASP A 218 -5.66 -31.64 -13.61
C ASP A 218 -6.18 -32.37 -12.36
N THR A 219 -5.35 -32.44 -11.31
CA THR A 219 -5.67 -33.09 -10.04
C THR A 219 -5.87 -32.12 -8.87
N LEU A 220 -5.75 -30.81 -9.12
CA LEU A 220 -5.84 -29.79 -8.07
C LEU A 220 -7.23 -29.71 -7.44
N ILE A 221 -8.28 -29.77 -8.26
CA ILE A 221 -9.67 -29.67 -7.81
C ILE A 221 -10.08 -31.02 -7.20
N PRO A 222 -10.42 -31.07 -5.89
CA PRO A 222 -10.85 -32.32 -5.26
C PRO A 222 -12.17 -32.84 -5.87
N PRO A 223 -12.39 -34.17 -5.94
CA PRO A 223 -13.64 -34.73 -6.44
C PRO A 223 -14.88 -34.33 -5.62
N SER A 224 -14.68 -33.98 -4.35
CA SER A 224 -15.74 -33.51 -3.45
C SER A 224 -15.82 -31.98 -3.48
N ALA A 225 -16.98 -31.43 -3.84
CA ALA A 225 -17.22 -29.98 -3.85
C ALA A 225 -17.09 -29.30 -2.46
N ASN A 226 -17.11 -30.09 -1.37
CA ASN A 226 -16.96 -29.59 -0.01
C ASN A 226 -15.50 -29.58 0.48
N GLN A 227 -14.59 -30.14 -0.30
CA GLN A 227 -13.18 -30.20 0.07
C GLN A 227 -12.44 -28.99 -0.54
N PRO A 228 -11.84 -28.13 0.28
CA PRO A 228 -11.10 -26.97 -0.23
C PRO A 228 -9.74 -27.40 -0.81
N TYR A 229 -9.18 -26.55 -1.66
CA TYR A 229 -7.82 -26.60 -2.17
C TYR A 229 -7.16 -25.22 -2.07
N ASP A 230 -5.84 -25.16 -2.16
CA ASP A 230 -5.10 -23.90 -2.07
C ASP A 230 -5.00 -23.22 -3.44
N MET A 231 -5.65 -22.06 -3.56
CA MET A 231 -5.58 -21.27 -4.78
C MET A 231 -4.16 -20.71 -5.06
N HIS A 232 -3.29 -20.62 -4.06
CA HIS A 232 -1.89 -20.23 -4.28
C HIS A 232 -1.14 -21.22 -5.17
N GLU A 233 -1.52 -22.51 -5.13
CA GLU A 233 -0.91 -23.51 -6.00
C GLU A 233 -1.19 -23.23 -7.47
N LEU A 234 -2.45 -22.89 -7.80
CA LEU A 234 -2.83 -22.50 -9.16
C LEU A 234 -2.11 -21.22 -9.59
N ILE A 235 -2.05 -20.21 -8.72
CA ILE A 235 -1.40 -18.93 -9.00
C ILE A 235 0.08 -19.15 -9.33
N ARG A 236 0.83 -19.81 -8.44
CA ARG A 236 2.28 -20.04 -8.60
C ARG A 236 2.61 -20.93 -9.80
N LYS A 237 1.70 -21.82 -10.20
CA LYS A 237 1.90 -22.63 -11.41
C LYS A 237 1.55 -21.90 -12.70
N THR A 238 0.79 -20.80 -12.63
CA THR A 238 0.36 -20.03 -13.80
C THR A 238 1.30 -18.86 -14.10
N VAL A 239 1.90 -18.24 -13.08
CA VAL A 239 2.84 -17.12 -13.25
C VAL A 239 4.24 -17.61 -13.62
N ASP A 240 4.97 -16.77 -14.34
CA ASP A 240 6.36 -16.98 -14.72
C ASP A 240 7.23 -17.26 -13.48
N GLU A 241 8.08 -18.29 -13.54
CA GLU A 241 9.04 -18.67 -12.48
C GLU A 241 8.38 -19.00 -11.12
N GLY A 242 7.05 -19.04 -11.04
CA GLY A 242 6.31 -19.09 -9.79
C GLY A 242 6.44 -17.85 -8.90
N ASP A 243 6.90 -16.73 -9.47
CA ASP A 243 7.09 -15.46 -8.76
C ASP A 243 5.76 -14.71 -8.60
N PHE A 244 5.28 -14.66 -7.36
CA PHE A 244 4.03 -13.99 -7.00
C PHE A 244 4.24 -13.09 -5.78
N PHE A 245 4.13 -11.79 -5.99
CA PHE A 245 4.12 -10.79 -4.92
C PHE A 245 2.69 -10.60 -4.42
N GLU A 246 2.35 -11.27 -3.32
CA GLU A 246 1.03 -11.15 -2.70
C GLU A 246 0.88 -9.83 -1.92
N VAL A 247 -0.28 -9.19 -2.09
CA VAL A 247 -0.67 -7.95 -1.40
C VAL A 247 -1.75 -8.28 -0.36
N GLN A 248 -1.58 -7.79 0.87
CA GLN A 248 -2.49 -8.06 2.00
C GLN A 248 -2.68 -9.56 2.30
N PRO A 249 -1.62 -10.39 2.41
CA PRO A 249 -1.77 -11.83 2.64
C PRO A 249 -2.52 -12.17 3.93
N THR A 250 -2.36 -11.34 4.97
CA THR A 250 -2.94 -11.58 6.30
C THR A 250 -4.28 -10.87 6.54
N HIS A 251 -4.79 -10.11 5.55
CA HIS A 251 -6.09 -9.43 5.64
C HIS A 251 -7.07 -10.00 4.62
N ALA A 252 -8.30 -10.31 5.06
CA ALA A 252 -9.35 -10.87 4.21
C ALA A 252 -8.84 -12.03 3.33
N ALA A 253 -8.25 -13.05 3.97
CA ALA A 253 -7.58 -14.16 3.31
C ALA A 253 -8.53 -15.07 2.48
N ASN A 254 -9.84 -14.81 2.47
CA ASN A 254 -10.83 -15.39 1.56
C ASN A 254 -10.70 -14.88 0.11
N ILE A 255 -9.93 -13.82 -0.13
CA ILE A 255 -9.52 -13.36 -1.46
C ILE A 255 -8.01 -13.08 -1.48
N ILE A 256 -7.35 -13.54 -2.53
CA ILE A 256 -5.93 -13.33 -2.81
C ILE A 256 -5.83 -12.24 -3.87
N ILE A 257 -4.93 -11.29 -3.65
CA ILE A 257 -4.55 -10.29 -4.63
C ILE A 257 -3.04 -10.19 -4.68
N GLY A 258 -2.48 -9.84 -5.83
CA GLY A 258 -1.04 -9.65 -5.94
C GLY A 258 -0.58 -9.50 -7.37
N PHE A 259 0.72 -9.31 -7.54
CA PHE A 259 1.35 -9.14 -8.83
C PHE A 259 2.17 -10.39 -9.19
N GLY A 260 2.07 -10.79 -10.45
CA GLY A 260 2.94 -11.79 -11.06
C GLY A 260 3.40 -11.32 -12.43
N ARG A 261 4.09 -12.19 -13.17
CA ARG A 261 4.41 -11.96 -14.58
C ARG A 261 3.91 -13.11 -15.45
N ILE A 262 3.52 -12.79 -16.68
CA ILE A 262 3.23 -13.75 -17.75
C ILE A 262 3.93 -13.25 -19.00
N GLU A 263 4.77 -14.09 -19.62
CA GLU A 263 5.65 -13.71 -20.73
C GLU A 263 6.51 -12.46 -20.41
N GLY A 264 6.97 -12.35 -19.16
CA GLY A 264 7.80 -11.25 -18.68
C GLY A 264 7.05 -9.93 -18.43
N ARG A 265 5.73 -9.87 -18.62
CA ARG A 265 4.89 -8.69 -18.42
C ARG A 265 4.14 -8.77 -17.09
N THR A 266 4.09 -7.68 -16.33
CA THR A 266 3.32 -7.63 -15.08
C THR A 266 1.83 -7.89 -15.31
N VAL A 267 1.25 -8.78 -14.51
CA VAL A 267 -0.18 -9.01 -14.40
C VAL A 267 -0.63 -8.91 -12.95
N GLY A 268 -1.81 -8.34 -12.73
CA GLY A 268 -2.50 -8.36 -11.44
C GLY A 268 -3.39 -9.58 -11.35
N ILE A 269 -3.33 -10.30 -10.23
CA ILE A 269 -4.12 -11.51 -9.99
C ILE A 269 -5.15 -11.20 -8.90
N VAL A 270 -6.39 -11.63 -9.13
CA VAL A 270 -7.46 -11.61 -8.13
C VAL A 270 -8.06 -13.01 -8.07
N ALA A 271 -7.98 -13.68 -6.94
CA ALA A 271 -8.39 -15.06 -6.83
C ALA A 271 -9.16 -15.35 -5.54
N ASN A 272 -10.24 -16.12 -5.62
CA ASN A 272 -10.92 -16.60 -4.41
C ASN A 272 -10.09 -17.67 -3.71
N GLN A 273 -10.14 -17.73 -2.38
CA GLN A 273 -9.41 -18.75 -1.59
C GLN A 273 -10.39 -19.72 -0.91
N PRO A 274 -10.60 -20.93 -1.47
CA PRO A 274 -11.50 -21.93 -0.89
C PRO A 274 -11.12 -22.38 0.53
N MET A 275 -9.83 -22.34 0.91
CA MET A 275 -9.39 -22.72 2.25
C MET A 275 -9.89 -21.79 3.36
N VAL A 276 -10.28 -20.55 3.02
CA VAL A 276 -10.71 -19.54 3.97
C VAL A 276 -12.15 -19.18 3.70
N LEU A 277 -13.03 -19.49 4.66
CA LEU A 277 -14.47 -19.20 4.57
C LEU A 277 -15.12 -19.76 3.30
N ALA A 278 -14.59 -20.86 2.74
CA ALA A 278 -15.04 -21.44 1.47
C ALA A 278 -15.01 -20.46 0.28
N GLY A 279 -14.14 -19.45 0.30
CA GLY A 279 -14.01 -18.48 -0.80
C GLY A 279 -15.16 -17.47 -0.91
N VAL A 280 -16.06 -17.38 0.09
CA VAL A 280 -17.16 -16.39 0.09
C VAL A 280 -16.64 -14.96 0.06
N LEU A 281 -17.36 -14.08 -0.62
CA LEU A 281 -17.08 -12.64 -0.58
C LEU A 281 -17.73 -11.98 0.64
N ASP A 282 -16.98 -11.13 1.32
CA ASP A 282 -17.40 -10.33 2.46
C ASP A 282 -17.01 -8.85 2.25
N ILE A 283 -17.34 -7.97 3.19
CA ILE A 283 -17.02 -6.54 3.08
C ILE A 283 -15.51 -6.31 2.95
N ASN A 284 -14.68 -7.02 3.70
CA ASN A 284 -13.23 -6.79 3.72
C ASN A 284 -12.57 -7.28 2.43
N SER A 285 -12.89 -8.49 1.96
CA SER A 285 -12.42 -9.01 0.67
C SER A 285 -12.89 -8.14 -0.50
N SER A 286 -14.12 -7.62 -0.44
CA SER A 286 -14.64 -6.70 -1.46
C SER A 286 -13.86 -5.39 -1.51
N LYS A 287 -13.53 -4.78 -0.36
CA LYS A 287 -12.71 -3.57 -0.30
C LYS A 287 -11.29 -3.82 -0.79
N LYS A 288 -10.67 -4.91 -0.34
CA LYS A 288 -9.33 -5.37 -0.72
C LYS A 288 -9.22 -5.51 -2.24
N ALA A 289 -10.09 -6.32 -2.84
CA ALA A 289 -10.09 -6.53 -4.29
C ALA A 289 -10.48 -5.27 -5.08
N ALA A 290 -11.47 -4.49 -4.62
CA ALA A 290 -11.88 -3.27 -5.32
C ALA A 290 -10.75 -2.23 -5.43
N ARG A 291 -10.00 -2.01 -4.35
CA ARG A 291 -8.84 -1.09 -4.37
C ARG A 291 -7.76 -1.60 -5.33
N PHE A 292 -7.46 -2.89 -5.28
CA PHE A 292 -6.45 -3.52 -6.14
C PHE A 292 -6.83 -3.46 -7.63
N VAL A 293 -8.08 -3.78 -7.98
CA VAL A 293 -8.59 -3.69 -9.37
C VAL A 293 -8.51 -2.26 -9.89
N ARG A 294 -8.88 -1.26 -9.07
CA ARG A 294 -8.78 0.15 -9.45
C ARG A 294 -7.34 0.61 -9.65
N PHE A 295 -6.42 0.15 -8.81
CA PHE A 295 -5.00 0.43 -8.99
C PHE A 295 -4.50 -0.15 -10.31
N CYS A 296 -4.78 -1.43 -10.58
CA CYS A 296 -4.36 -2.07 -11.83
C CYS A 296 -4.94 -1.36 -13.06
N ASP A 297 -6.22 -1.00 -13.03
CA ASP A 297 -6.89 -0.25 -14.11
C ASP A 297 -6.28 1.14 -14.33
N ALA A 298 -5.91 1.85 -13.26
CA ALA A 298 -5.31 3.19 -13.36
C ALA A 298 -3.91 3.19 -13.97
N PHE A 299 -3.20 2.06 -13.89
CA PHE A 299 -1.81 1.92 -14.34
C PHE A 299 -1.66 0.94 -15.51
N ASP A 300 -2.74 0.67 -16.25
CA ASP A 300 -2.72 -0.21 -17.43
C ASP A 300 -2.16 -1.64 -17.17
N ILE A 301 -2.33 -2.14 -15.94
CA ILE A 301 -1.92 -3.50 -15.55
C ILE A 301 -3.05 -4.49 -15.88
N PRO A 302 -2.82 -5.51 -16.73
CA PRO A 302 -3.80 -6.55 -17.03
C PRO A 302 -4.23 -7.32 -15.79
N LEU A 303 -5.49 -7.72 -15.73
CA LEU A 303 -6.06 -8.48 -14.61
C LEU A 303 -6.41 -9.91 -15.03
N VAL A 304 -5.92 -10.88 -14.27
CA VAL A 304 -6.34 -12.29 -14.32
C VAL A 304 -7.20 -12.58 -13.10
N THR A 305 -8.40 -13.11 -13.31
CA THR A 305 -9.32 -13.44 -12.21
C THR A 305 -9.56 -14.95 -12.16
N LEU A 306 -9.18 -15.58 -11.04
CA LEU A 306 -9.40 -17.01 -10.79
C LEU A 306 -10.60 -17.17 -9.86
N VAL A 307 -11.67 -17.76 -10.37
CA VAL A 307 -12.99 -17.71 -9.73
C VAL A 307 -13.37 -19.05 -9.14
N ASP A 308 -13.52 -19.07 -7.81
CA ASP A 308 -14.13 -20.17 -7.06
C ASP A 308 -14.88 -19.59 -5.86
N VAL A 309 -16.10 -19.11 -6.11
CA VAL A 309 -16.91 -18.38 -5.15
C VAL A 309 -18.32 -18.98 -5.06
N PRO A 310 -18.75 -19.45 -3.88
CA PRO A 310 -20.11 -19.97 -3.70
C PRO A 310 -21.15 -18.85 -3.52
N GLY A 311 -20.72 -17.63 -3.16
CA GLY A 311 -21.59 -16.46 -2.99
C GLY A 311 -21.01 -15.43 -2.01
N PHE A 312 -21.88 -14.54 -1.53
CA PHE A 312 -21.54 -13.58 -0.46
C PHE A 312 -21.82 -14.19 0.92
N MET A 313 -21.04 -13.77 1.92
CA MET A 313 -21.21 -14.20 3.30
C MET A 313 -22.58 -13.75 3.85
N PRO A 314 -23.46 -14.68 4.28
CA PRO A 314 -24.71 -14.32 4.91
C PRO A 314 -24.48 -13.83 6.34
N GLY A 315 -25.23 -12.80 6.79
CA GLY A 315 -25.25 -12.40 8.19
C GLY A 315 -25.76 -10.98 8.44
N VAL A 316 -26.45 -10.79 9.57
CA VAL A 316 -26.99 -9.48 9.99
C VAL A 316 -25.87 -8.43 10.09
N GLY A 317 -24.69 -8.83 10.58
CA GLY A 317 -23.52 -7.96 10.67
C GLY A 317 -23.01 -7.48 9.30
N GLN A 318 -23.13 -8.29 8.25
CA GLN A 318 -22.75 -7.90 6.88
C GLN A 318 -23.76 -6.88 6.32
N GLU A 319 -25.06 -7.13 6.48
CA GLU A 319 -26.10 -6.20 6.03
C GLU A 319 -26.05 -4.85 6.75
N HIS A 320 -25.90 -4.86 8.07
CA HIS A 320 -25.83 -3.63 8.87
C HIS A 320 -24.52 -2.84 8.65
N SER A 321 -23.44 -3.53 8.25
CA SER A 321 -22.15 -2.89 7.92
C SER A 321 -22.06 -2.46 6.46
N GLY A 322 -23.16 -2.59 5.69
CA GLY A 322 -23.27 -2.07 4.34
C GLY A 322 -22.83 -3.01 3.21
N SER A 323 -22.96 -4.35 3.38
CA SER A 323 -22.71 -5.32 2.31
C SER A 323 -23.42 -4.95 0.99
N SER A 324 -24.66 -4.46 1.07
CA SER A 324 -25.47 -4.04 -0.07
C SER A 324 -24.88 -2.87 -0.88
N SER A 325 -24.12 -1.94 -0.26
CA SER A 325 -23.42 -0.86 -0.98
C SER A 325 -22.00 -1.26 -1.41
N MET A 326 -21.40 -2.23 -0.72
CA MET A 326 -20.03 -2.70 -0.96
C MET A 326 -19.94 -3.81 -2.01
N ALA A 327 -20.91 -4.72 -2.10
CA ALA A 327 -20.93 -5.80 -3.10
C ALA A 327 -20.83 -5.29 -4.54
N PRO A 328 -21.52 -4.19 -4.94
CA PRO A 328 -21.31 -3.59 -6.26
C PRO A 328 -19.91 -2.99 -6.43
N SER A 329 -19.23 -2.58 -5.37
CA SER A 329 -17.91 -1.93 -5.45
C SER A 329 -16.79 -2.87 -5.88
N CYS A 330 -16.96 -4.19 -5.75
CA CYS A 330 -16.05 -5.18 -6.35
C CYS A 330 -16.37 -5.41 -7.83
N CYS A 331 -17.66 -5.37 -8.20
CA CYS A 331 -18.14 -5.58 -9.58
C CYS A 331 -18.10 -4.32 -10.46
N SER A 332 -18.07 -3.12 -9.88
CA SER A 332 -18.10 -1.81 -10.56
C SER A 332 -16.76 -1.38 -11.18
N PRO A 333 -15.60 -1.58 -10.52
CA PRO A 333 -14.30 -1.27 -11.10
C PRO A 333 -13.79 -2.35 -12.06
N MET A 334 -14.51 -3.48 -12.20
CA MET A 334 -14.25 -4.41 -13.30
C MET A 334 -14.25 -3.63 -14.61
N PRO A 335 -13.12 -3.58 -15.34
CA PRO A 335 -12.84 -2.52 -16.28
C PRO A 335 -13.95 -2.38 -17.31
N ARG A 336 -14.43 -1.14 -17.48
CA ARG A 336 -15.33 -0.76 -18.58
C ARG A 336 -14.60 -0.99 -19.91
N ARG A 337 -14.66 -2.21 -20.46
CA ARG A 337 -14.38 -2.53 -21.87
C ARG A 337 -13.02 -2.02 -22.44
N ARG A 338 -11.93 -1.97 -21.67
CA ARG A 338 -10.60 -1.58 -22.20
C ARG A 338 -9.56 -2.69 -22.32
N TYR A 339 -9.69 -3.81 -21.60
CA TYR A 339 -8.70 -4.90 -21.62
C TYR A 339 -9.22 -6.17 -22.31
N PRO A 340 -8.33 -6.96 -22.95
CA PRO A 340 -8.66 -8.32 -23.33
C PRO A 340 -8.94 -9.14 -22.06
N ARG A 341 -10.19 -9.58 -21.91
CA ARG A 341 -10.50 -10.67 -20.99
C ARG A 341 -10.39 -11.96 -21.81
N SER A 342 -9.37 -12.77 -21.55
CA SER A 342 -9.41 -14.16 -21.98
C SER A 342 -10.58 -14.82 -21.26
N ARG A 343 -11.58 -15.26 -22.05
CA ARG A 343 -12.61 -16.18 -21.58
C ARG A 343 -12.03 -17.58 -21.53
#